data_AF-B0RFE9-F1
#
_entry.id   AF-B0RFE9-F1
#
_cell.length_a   1.000
_cell.length_b   1.000
_cell.length_c   1.000
_cell.angle_alpha   90.00
_cell.angle_beta   90.00
_cell.angle_gamma   90.00
#
_symmetry.space_group_name_H-M   'P 1'
#
loop_
_entity.id
_entity.type
_entity.pdbx_description
1 polymer ?
#
loop_
_entity_poly.entity_id
_entity_poly.type
_entity_poly.pdbx_seq_one_letter_code
_entity_poly.pdbx_strand_id
1 'polypeptide(L)'
;MRARARRTLHPLSAGGKALGGGGGMAFTEGVHTIHYADGRYLTGDDIARAVVECAQELARAGAAAATVTVPVWLPQGGVGSVDLLIGPASQIVAEPVGPSEDELRDPEAVERIRAHTLRARRSQPGTSVSADRQDGTAVPALEDLD
;
A
#
# COMPACT_ATOMS: atom_id res chain seq x y z
N MET A 1 52.05 -37.51 5.41
CA MET A 1 51.62 -37.96 6.75
C MET A 1 50.27 -37.30 7.05
N ARG A 2 49.18 -38.09 7.14
CA ARG A 2 47.75 -37.76 7.44
C ARG A 2 47.07 -36.73 6.50
N ALA A 3 46.16 -37.00 5.56
CA ALA A 3 45.05 -37.95 5.35
C ALA A 3 43.74 -37.66 6.12
N ARG A 4 42.65 -37.53 5.31
CA ARG A 4 41.19 -37.63 5.58
C ARG A 4 40.46 -36.30 5.88
N ALA A 5 39.23 -36.04 5.38
CA ALA A 5 38.22 -36.88 4.76
C ALA A 5 37.32 -36.09 3.77
N ARG A 6 36.90 -36.76 2.69
CA ARG A 6 35.78 -36.36 1.82
C ARG A 6 34.46 -36.62 2.54
N ARG A 7 33.46 -35.75 2.39
CA ARG A 7 32.06 -36.07 2.70
C ARG A 7 31.16 -35.61 1.56
N THR A 8 30.76 -36.58 0.76
CA THR A 8 29.65 -36.52 -0.21
C THR A 8 28.31 -36.51 0.52
N LEU A 9 27.38 -35.65 0.10
CA LEU A 9 25.96 -35.80 0.36
C LEU A 9 25.19 -35.66 -0.96
N HIS A 10 24.36 -36.67 -1.23
CA HIS A 10 23.49 -36.84 -2.39
C HIS A 10 22.27 -35.89 -2.35
N PRO A 11 21.60 -35.68 -3.49
CA PRO A 11 20.36 -34.90 -3.57
C PRO A 11 19.17 -35.69 -3.02
N LEU A 12 18.29 -35.01 -2.28
CA LEU A 12 16.96 -35.52 -1.94
C LEU A 12 15.94 -34.93 -2.91
N SER A 13 15.29 -35.82 -3.65
CA SER A 13 14.13 -35.60 -4.50
C SER A 13 12.86 -35.88 -3.70
N ALA A 14 11.88 -34.98 -3.78
CA ALA A 14 10.42 -35.20 -3.69
C ALA A 14 9.77 -33.80 -3.82
N GLY A 15 8.80 -33.48 -4.69
CA GLY A 15 7.75 -34.31 -5.25
C GLY A 15 6.42 -33.99 -4.54
N GLY A 16 5.61 -33.11 -5.15
CA GLY A 16 4.22 -32.81 -4.76
C GLY A 16 4.08 -31.64 -3.77
N LYS A 17 3.14 -30.71 -3.89
CA LYS A 17 1.87 -30.74 -4.62
C LYS A 17 1.43 -29.28 -4.81
N ALA A 18 0.99 -28.93 -6.01
CA ALA A 18 0.23 -27.72 -6.25
C ALA A 18 -1.04 -27.76 -5.39
N LEU A 19 -1.18 -26.78 -4.48
CA LEU A 19 -2.43 -26.44 -3.83
C LEU A 19 -2.72 -25.00 -4.21
N GLY A 20 -3.70 -24.83 -5.10
CA GLY A 20 -4.22 -23.53 -5.49
C GLY A 20 -4.90 -22.82 -4.32
N GLY A 21 -4.85 -21.50 -4.35
CA GLY A 21 -5.58 -20.64 -3.43
C GLY A 21 -5.27 -19.18 -3.69
N GLY A 22 -6.06 -18.54 -4.55
CA GLY A 22 -6.20 -17.08 -4.67
C GLY A 22 -4.93 -16.32 -5.03
N GLY A 23 -4.81 -15.88 -6.30
CA GLY A 23 -3.80 -14.92 -6.72
C GLY A 23 -4.02 -13.54 -6.08
N GLY A 24 -3.69 -13.41 -4.80
CA GLY A 24 -3.29 -12.15 -4.21
C GLY A 24 -1.85 -11.90 -4.66
N MET A 25 -1.60 -10.74 -5.25
CA MET A 25 -0.27 -10.30 -5.68
C MET A 25 0.74 -10.57 -4.56
N ALA A 26 1.63 -11.55 -4.77
CA ALA A 26 2.64 -11.91 -3.78
C ALA A 26 3.70 -10.81 -3.78
N PHE A 27 3.60 -9.87 -2.85
CA PHE A 27 4.68 -8.95 -2.55
C PHE A 27 5.79 -9.76 -1.85
N THR A 28 7.01 -9.62 -2.33
CA THR A 28 8.20 -10.27 -1.76
C THR A 28 8.58 -9.58 -0.45
N GLU A 29 8.91 -10.33 0.61
CA GLU A 29 9.48 -9.79 1.86
C GLU A 29 10.58 -8.76 1.53
N GLY A 30 10.31 -7.48 1.80
CA GLY A 30 11.11 -6.41 1.23
C GLY A 30 10.59 -5.01 1.57
N VAL A 31 11.34 -4.02 1.12
CA VAL A 31 11.02 -2.60 1.36
C VAL A 31 10.25 -2.02 0.18
N HIS A 32 9.30 -1.14 0.49
CA HIS A 32 8.46 -0.46 -0.49
C HIS A 32 8.51 1.05 -0.31
N THR A 33 8.49 1.77 -1.43
CA THR A 33 8.26 3.22 -1.44
C THR A 33 6.78 3.48 -1.72
N ILE A 34 6.10 4.12 -0.78
CA ILE A 34 4.77 4.67 -0.98
C ILE A 34 4.92 6.03 -1.64
N HIS A 35 4.31 6.20 -2.80
CA HIS A 35 4.13 7.49 -3.47
C HIS A 35 2.70 7.98 -3.19
N TYR A 36 2.61 9.18 -2.61
CA TYR A 36 1.34 9.83 -2.28
C TYR A 36 1.47 11.34 -2.55
N ALA A 37 0.69 11.86 -3.49
CA ALA A 37 0.88 13.21 -4.03
C ALA A 37 2.36 13.42 -4.43
N ASP A 38 3.02 14.47 -3.94
CA ASP A 38 4.45 14.73 -4.17
C ASP A 38 5.37 14.03 -3.13
N GLY A 39 4.80 13.27 -2.21
CA GLY A 39 5.50 12.59 -1.12
C GLY A 39 5.99 11.20 -1.50
N ARG A 40 7.15 10.82 -0.92
CA ARG A 40 7.75 9.49 -1.04
C ARG A 40 8.16 8.98 0.34
N TYR A 41 7.69 7.79 0.70
CA TYR A 41 7.87 7.23 2.03
C TYR A 41 8.33 5.78 1.96
N LEU A 42 9.51 5.50 2.52
CA LEU A 42 10.06 4.15 2.56
C LEU A 42 9.54 3.41 3.80
N THR A 43 8.98 2.22 3.62
CA THR A 43 8.42 1.39 4.70
C THR A 43 8.55 -0.10 4.37
N GLY A 44 8.11 -0.98 5.27
CA GLY A 44 8.06 -2.41 5.03
C GLY A 44 6.86 -2.83 4.17
N ASP A 45 6.91 -4.06 3.67
CA ASP A 45 5.93 -4.58 2.73
C ASP A 45 4.51 -4.60 3.31
N ASP A 46 4.35 -5.21 4.49
CA ASP A 46 3.04 -5.34 5.13
C ASP A 46 2.38 -3.98 5.40
N ILE A 47 3.19 -2.97 5.75
CA ILE A 47 2.71 -1.61 6.02
C ILE A 47 2.29 -0.94 4.71
N ALA A 48 3.13 -0.99 3.67
CA ALA A 48 2.80 -0.42 2.36
C ALA A 48 1.52 -1.06 1.78
N ARG A 49 1.39 -2.37 1.91
CA ARG A 49 0.19 -3.11 1.51
C ARG A 49 -1.04 -2.67 2.30
N ALA A 50 -0.95 -2.55 3.63
CA ALA A 50 -2.06 -2.08 4.45
C ALA A 50 -2.56 -0.68 4.05
N VAL A 51 -1.65 0.21 3.64
CA VAL A 51 -1.99 1.55 3.15
C VAL A 51 -2.80 1.50 1.85
N VAL A 52 -2.36 0.70 0.87
CA VAL A 52 -3.08 0.54 -0.41
C VAL A 52 -4.43 -0.14 -0.19
N GLU A 53 -4.47 -1.19 0.63
CA GLU A 53 -5.70 -1.88 1.03
C GLU A 53 -6.69 -0.89 1.69
N CYS A 54 -6.21 0.01 2.55
CA CYS A 54 -7.06 1.03 3.18
C CYS A 54 -7.79 1.89 2.14
N ALA A 55 -7.08 2.42 1.13
CA ALA A 55 -7.68 3.23 0.07
C ALA A 55 -8.76 2.46 -0.72
N GLN A 56 -8.45 1.22 -1.12
CA GLN A 56 -9.38 0.35 -1.85
C GLN A 56 -10.67 0.10 -1.05
N GLU A 57 -10.51 -0.15 0.25
CA GLU A 57 -11.62 -0.48 1.11
C GLU A 57 -12.48 0.74 1.45
N LEU A 58 -11.90 1.94 1.58
CA LEU A 58 -12.64 3.20 1.67
C LEU A 58 -13.50 3.42 0.42
N ALA A 59 -12.94 3.14 -0.76
CA ALA A 59 -13.68 3.23 -2.02
C ALA A 59 -14.83 2.23 -2.11
N ARG A 60 -14.57 0.96 -1.76
CA ARG A 60 -15.61 -0.10 -1.72
C ARG A 60 -16.73 0.22 -0.74
N ALA A 61 -16.40 0.86 0.38
CA ALA A 61 -17.35 1.22 1.41
C ALA A 61 -18.14 2.51 1.10
N GLY A 62 -17.77 3.27 0.07
CA GLY A 62 -18.30 4.61 -0.17
C GLY A 62 -18.04 5.57 0.99
N ALA A 63 -16.95 5.35 1.74
CA ALA A 63 -16.64 6.12 2.94
C ALA A 63 -15.84 7.38 2.61
N ALA A 64 -15.95 8.39 3.47
CA ALA A 64 -15.09 9.57 3.43
C ALA A 64 -13.61 9.23 3.68
N ALA A 65 -12.73 10.22 3.53
CA ALA A 65 -11.31 10.07 3.79
C ALA A 65 -11.00 9.71 5.25
N ALA A 66 -9.88 9.01 5.47
CA ALA A 66 -9.37 8.64 6.77
C ALA A 66 -7.90 9.06 6.90
N THR A 67 -7.51 9.56 8.08
CA THR A 67 -6.10 9.77 8.41
C THR A 67 -5.52 8.49 8.99
N VAL A 68 -4.39 8.04 8.46
CA VAL A 68 -3.64 6.88 8.95
C VAL A 68 -2.20 7.27 9.28
N THR A 69 -1.69 6.78 10.41
CA THR A 69 -0.29 6.97 10.81
C THR A 69 0.54 5.79 10.30
N VAL A 70 1.57 6.07 9.51
CA VAL A 70 2.39 5.07 8.84
C VAL A 70 3.83 5.17 9.36
N PRO A 71 4.41 4.09 9.92
CA PRO A 71 5.82 4.06 10.27
C PRO A 71 6.68 4.02 8.99
N VAL A 72 7.74 4.83 8.98
CA VAL A 72 8.60 5.04 7.80
C VAL A 72 10.06 5.14 8.20
N TRP A 73 10.96 4.78 7.29
CA TRP A 73 12.37 5.12 7.39
C TRP A 73 12.55 6.62 7.10
N LEU A 74 13.23 7.32 8.02
CA LEU A 74 13.52 8.72 7.84
C LEU A 74 14.79 8.92 6.98
N PRO A 75 14.88 10.00 6.18
CA PRO A 75 16.05 10.29 5.35
C PRO A 75 17.38 10.40 6.12
N GLN A 76 17.33 10.73 7.41
CA GLN A 76 18.51 10.91 8.27
C GLN A 76 18.93 9.58 8.95
N GLY A 77 18.21 8.49 8.65
CA GLY A 77 18.30 7.22 9.35
C GLY A 77 17.31 7.12 10.52
N GLY A 78 16.99 5.89 10.90
CA GLY A 78 16.04 5.59 11.97
C GLY A 78 14.58 5.58 11.51
N VAL A 79 13.71 5.15 12.43
CA VAL A 79 12.27 4.99 12.21
C VAL A 79 11.53 6.21 12.74
N GLY A 80 10.63 6.75 11.92
CA GLY A 80 9.67 7.77 12.30
C GLY A 80 8.26 7.40 11.85
N SER A 81 7.36 8.38 11.86
CA SER A 81 5.98 8.21 11.43
C SER A 81 5.52 9.38 10.59
N VAL A 82 4.65 9.11 9.61
CA VAL A 82 3.95 10.13 8.83
C VAL A 82 2.44 9.90 8.91
N ASP A 83 1.68 10.99 8.98
CA ASP A 83 0.22 10.92 8.87
C ASP A 83 -0.20 11.15 7.41
N LEU A 84 -0.91 10.18 6.85
CA LEU A 84 -1.44 10.24 5.48
C LEU A 84 -2.95 10.38 5.51
N LEU A 85 -3.49 11.36 4.80
CA LEU A 85 -4.93 11.50 4.57
C LEU A 85 -5.32 10.69 3.34
N ILE A 86 -5.98 9.56 3.51
CA ILE A 86 -6.33 8.66 2.41
C ILE A 86 -7.82 8.77 2.09
N GLY A 87 -8.15 9.03 0.83
CA GLY A 87 -9.52 9.01 0.31
C GLY A 87 -9.78 7.86 -0.66
N PRO A 88 -11.05 7.57 -0.99
CA PRO A 88 -11.46 6.57 -1.98
C PRO A 88 -10.77 6.64 -3.33
N ALA A 89 -10.46 7.85 -3.79
CA ALA A 89 -9.87 8.11 -5.11
C ALA A 89 -8.38 8.51 -5.01
N SER A 90 -7.75 8.33 -3.85
CA SER A 90 -6.33 8.65 -3.68
C SER A 90 -5.49 7.81 -4.65
N GLN A 91 -4.69 8.47 -5.47
CA GLN A 91 -3.65 7.82 -6.26
C GLN A 91 -2.49 7.46 -5.33
N ILE A 92 -2.42 6.19 -4.93
CA ILE A 92 -1.37 5.64 -4.09
C ILE A 92 -0.64 4.56 -4.87
N VAL A 93 0.69 4.65 -4.92
CA VAL A 93 1.53 3.63 -5.54
C VAL A 93 2.47 3.07 -4.48
N ALA A 94 2.50 1.75 -4.33
CA ALA A 94 3.53 1.05 -3.55
C ALA A 94 4.52 0.40 -4.53
N GLU A 95 5.72 0.96 -4.60
CA GLU A 95 6.78 0.49 -5.48
C GLU A 95 7.76 -0.39 -4.70
N PRO A 96 7.98 -1.66 -5.09
CA PRO A 96 8.98 -2.51 -4.45
C PRO A 96 10.38 -1.97 -4.75
N VAL A 97 11.18 -1.78 -3.70
CA VAL A 97 12.58 -1.36 -3.82
C VAL A 97 13.51 -2.58 -3.83
N GLY A 98 13.07 -3.70 -3.23
CA GLY A 98 13.78 -4.98 -3.24
C GLY A 98 13.75 -5.69 -1.88
N PRO A 99 14.31 -6.91 -1.79
CA PRO A 99 14.45 -7.61 -0.52
C PRO A 99 15.39 -6.84 0.42
N SER A 100 15.06 -6.82 1.70
CA SER A 100 15.86 -6.17 2.75
C SER A 100 15.84 -7.03 4.02
N GLU A 101 17.02 -7.28 4.59
CA GLU A 101 17.12 -7.94 5.91
C GLU A 101 16.61 -7.01 7.04
N ASP A 102 16.73 -5.69 6.84
CA ASP A 102 16.27 -4.65 7.76
C ASP A 102 14.90 -4.08 7.32
N GLU A 103 13.96 -4.95 7.01
CA GLU A 103 12.59 -4.55 6.72
C GLU A 103 11.95 -3.90 7.95
N LEU A 104 11.28 -2.76 7.76
CA LEU A 104 10.51 -2.12 8.83
C LEU A 104 9.23 -2.90 9.08
N ARG A 105 9.17 -3.66 10.18
CA ARG A 105 7.99 -4.45 10.56
C ARG A 105 7.30 -3.84 11.77
N ASP A 106 6.04 -3.50 11.60
CA ASP A 106 5.16 -3.01 12.67
C ASP A 106 3.76 -3.62 12.50
N PRO A 107 3.54 -4.85 13.01
CA PRO A 107 2.23 -5.51 12.93
C PRO A 107 1.12 -4.71 13.61
N GLU A 108 1.44 -3.94 14.65
CA GLU A 108 0.46 -3.10 15.35
C GLU A 108 0.02 -1.93 14.46
N ALA A 109 0.94 -1.28 13.74
CA ALA A 109 0.58 -0.27 12.75
C ALA A 109 -0.29 -0.85 11.63
N VAL A 110 0.02 -2.05 11.13
CA VAL A 110 -0.78 -2.73 10.11
C VAL A 110 -2.23 -2.92 10.58
N GLU A 111 -2.41 -3.43 11.80
CA GLU A 111 -3.74 -3.63 12.37
C GLU A 111 -4.46 -2.30 12.64
N ARG A 112 -3.75 -1.26 13.11
CA ARG A 112 -4.32 0.09 13.26
C ARG A 112 -4.83 0.65 11.92
N ILE A 113 -4.02 0.57 10.86
CA ILE A 113 -4.39 1.03 9.51
C ILE A 113 -5.66 0.31 9.04
N ARG A 114 -5.73 -1.02 9.21
CA ARG A 114 -6.92 -1.81 8.85
C ARG A 114 -8.15 -1.45 9.68
N ALA A 115 -7.98 -1.08 10.95
CA ALA A 115 -9.08 -0.69 11.82
C ALA A 115 -9.77 0.62 11.38
N HIS A 116 -9.04 1.57 10.77
CA HIS A 116 -9.63 2.81 10.24
C HIS A 116 -10.70 2.52 9.19
N THR A 117 -10.43 1.57 8.29
CA THR A 117 -11.38 1.09 7.28
C THR A 117 -12.66 0.52 7.90
N LEU A 118 -12.52 -0.32 8.93
CA LEU A 118 -13.65 -0.95 9.63
C LEU A 118 -14.54 0.08 10.35
N ARG A 119 -13.95 1.17 10.83
CA ARG A 119 -14.70 2.27 11.45
C ARG A 119 -15.43 3.09 10.40
N ALA A 120 -14.76 3.43 9.31
CA ALA A 120 -15.35 4.20 8.21
C ALA A 120 -16.59 3.52 7.63
N ARG A 121 -16.53 2.18 7.45
CA ARG A 121 -17.67 1.33 7.03
C ARG A 121 -18.89 1.41 7.96
N ARG A 122 -18.68 1.58 9.27
CA ARG A 122 -19.77 1.59 10.27
C ARG A 122 -20.42 2.96 10.46
N SER A 123 -19.76 4.03 10.00
CA SER A 123 -20.09 5.39 10.41
C SER A 123 -20.87 6.23 9.40
N GLN A 124 -21.25 5.75 8.20
CA GLN A 124 -21.94 6.61 7.23
C GLN A 124 -23.19 6.02 6.55
N PRO A 125 -24.36 6.66 6.72
CA PRO A 125 -25.27 7.00 5.63
C PRO A 125 -24.56 8.00 4.70
N GLY A 126 -24.35 7.64 3.44
CA GLY A 126 -23.55 8.44 2.50
C GLY A 126 -24.17 9.81 2.22
N THR A 127 -23.36 10.86 2.23
CA THR A 127 -23.71 12.10 1.53
C THR A 127 -23.64 11.78 0.04
N SER A 128 -24.80 11.56 -0.59
CA SER A 128 -24.89 11.48 -2.04
C SER A 128 -24.52 12.84 -2.62
N VAL A 129 -23.40 12.91 -3.34
CA VAL A 129 -23.16 14.01 -4.26
C VAL A 129 -24.09 13.76 -5.45
N SER A 130 -25.26 14.39 -5.46
CA SER A 130 -26.02 14.49 -6.70
C SER A 130 -25.20 15.38 -7.62
N ALA A 131 -24.81 14.87 -8.79
CA ALA A 131 -24.34 15.73 -9.87
C ALA A 131 -25.51 16.65 -10.22
N ASP A 132 -25.55 17.83 -9.61
CA ASP A 132 -26.43 18.87 -10.10
C ASP A 132 -25.98 19.18 -11.52
N ARG A 133 -26.96 19.30 -12.41
CA ARG A 133 -26.76 19.54 -13.83
C ARG A 133 -25.87 20.77 -13.96
N GLN A 134 -24.66 20.59 -14.49
CA GLN A 134 -23.87 21.71 -14.97
C GLN A 134 -24.64 22.31 -16.15
N ASP A 135 -25.44 23.34 -15.87
CA ASP A 135 -25.93 24.24 -16.91
C ASP A 135 -24.68 24.88 -17.52
N GLY A 136 -24.32 24.40 -18.71
CA GLY A 136 -23.15 24.85 -19.43
C GLY A 136 -23.28 26.34 -19.73
N THR A 137 -22.68 27.19 -18.90
CA THR A 137 -22.27 28.51 -19.33
C THR A 137 -21.27 28.31 -20.45
N ALA A 138 -21.75 28.51 -21.68
CA ALA A 138 -20.94 28.52 -22.87
C ALA A 138 -19.72 29.40 -22.63
N VAL A 139 -18.54 28.80 -22.72
CA VAL A 139 -17.30 29.57 -22.88
C VAL A 139 -17.46 30.37 -24.18
N PRO A 140 -17.41 31.72 -24.15
CA PRO A 140 -17.38 32.48 -25.39
C PRO A 140 -16.13 32.05 -26.15
N ALA A 141 -16.31 31.67 -27.41
CA ALA A 141 -15.22 31.26 -28.29
C ALA A 141 -14.17 32.39 -28.31
N LEU A 142 -12.91 32.03 -28.06
CA LEU A 142 -11.76 32.88 -28.35
C LEU A 142 -11.56 32.88 -29.87
N GLU A 143 -12.47 33.51 -30.58
CA GLU A 143 -12.34 33.87 -31.99
C GLU A 143 -12.58 35.37 -32.03
N ASP A 144 -11.48 36.14 -32.00
CA ASP A 144 -11.34 37.53 -32.49
C ASP A 144 -10.10 38.17 -31.84
N LEU A 145 -8.93 37.74 -32.27
CA LEU A 145 -7.67 38.49 -32.11
C LEU A 145 -6.92 38.42 -33.45
N ASP A 146 -7.37 39.25 -34.38
CA ASP A 146 -6.55 39.77 -35.48
C ASP A 146 -5.99 41.16 -35.09
#